data_AF-G2Z254-F1
#
_entry.id   AF-G2Z254-F1
#
_cell.length_a   1.000
_cell.length_b   1.000
_cell.length_c   1.000
_cell.angle_alpha   90.00
_cell.angle_beta   90.00
_cell.angle_gamma   90.00
#
_symmetry.space_group_name_H-M   'P 1'
#
loop_
_entity.id
_entity.type
_entity.pdbx_description
1 polymer ?
#
loop_
_entity_poly.entity_id
_entity_poly.type
_entity_poly.pdbx_seq_one_letter_code
_entity_poly.pdbx_strand_id
1 'polypeptide(L)'
;MKKYIILLFLLFSISYSFCQTILNAKVVGIKDGDTVVVLDSLNNQTTLRLAEVDCPEKSQPFGTKAKQFTSDQIYLKTIKYIVTDTIFHFKRLGKF
;
A
#
# COMPACT_ATOMS: atom_id res chain seq x y z
N MET A 1 -30.27 -34.98 7.87
CA MET A 1 -29.33 -34.79 6.74
C MET A 1 -29.34 -33.36 6.17
N LYS A 2 -30.48 -32.78 5.78
CA LYS A 2 -30.57 -31.38 5.27
C LYS A 2 -29.97 -30.31 6.20
N LYS A 3 -30.09 -30.47 7.53
CA LYS A 3 -29.55 -29.53 8.53
C LYS A 3 -28.02 -29.45 8.54
N TYR A 4 -27.33 -30.56 8.24
CA TYR A 4 -25.87 -30.61 8.12
C TYR A 4 -25.38 -30.02 6.80
N ILE A 5 -26.18 -30.10 5.73
CA ILE A 5 -25.88 -29.47 4.44
C ILE A 5 -25.91 -27.93 4.57
N ILE A 6 -26.89 -27.40 5.30
CA ILE A 6 -26.98 -25.95 5.57
C ILE A 6 -25.80 -25.48 6.43
N LEU A 7 -25.41 -26.26 7.45
CA LEU A 7 -24.27 -25.95 8.30
C LEU A 7 -22.94 -25.95 7.52
N LEU A 8 -22.76 -26.91 6.61
CA LEU A 8 -21.59 -27.00 5.74
C LEU A 8 -21.52 -25.82 4.75
N PHE A 9 -22.67 -25.39 4.22
CA PHE A 9 -22.75 -24.20 3.35
C PHE A 9 -22.41 -22.90 4.09
N LEU A 10 -22.85 -22.77 5.35
CA LEU A 10 -22.53 -21.61 6.20
C LEU A 10 -21.05 -21.56 6.61
N LEU A 11 -20.41 -22.72 6.79
CA LEU A 11 -18.97 -22.82 7.06
C LEU A 11 -18.13 -22.50 5.82
N PHE A 12 -18.62 -22.84 4.63
CA PHE A 12 -17.96 -22.55 3.35
C PHE A 12 -18.03 -21.06 2.97
N SER A 13 -19.11 -20.35 3.31
CA SER A 13 -19.25 -18.93 3.00
C SER A 13 -18.32 -18.02 3.83
N ILE A 14 -17.96 -18.43 5.05
CA ILE A 14 -17.01 -17.69 5.91
C ILE A 14 -15.59 -17.66 5.33
N SER A 15 -15.23 -18.65 4.50
CA SER A 15 -13.89 -18.78 3.92
C SER A 15 -13.55 -17.71 2.87
N TYR A 16 -14.57 -17.04 2.30
CA TYR A 16 -14.38 -16.11 1.18
C TYR A 16 -14.10 -14.65 1.57
N SER A 17 -14.19 -14.30 2.86
CA SER A 17 -14.21 -12.89 3.28
C SER A 17 -12.83 -12.21 3.43
N PHE A 18 -11.72 -12.92 3.17
CA PHE A 18 -10.38 -12.34 3.31
C PHE A 18 -9.60 -12.34 1.99
N CYS A 19 -10.07 -11.57 1.00
CA CYS A 19 -9.27 -11.26 -0.18
C CYS A 19 -8.69 -9.84 -0.03
N GLN A 20 -7.43 -9.74 0.40
CA GLN A 20 -6.73 -8.46 0.43
C GLN A 20 -6.15 -8.18 -0.96
N THR A 21 -6.70 -7.19 -1.66
CA THR A 21 -6.28 -6.85 -3.02
C THR A 21 -4.89 -6.20 -3.01
N ILE A 22 -3.92 -6.88 -3.62
CA ILE A 22 -2.59 -6.32 -3.89
C ILE A 22 -2.67 -5.49 -5.18
N LEU A 23 -2.35 -4.20 -5.08
CA LEU A 23 -2.37 -3.26 -6.20
C LEU A 23 -0.94 -3.02 -6.71
N ASN A 24 -0.81 -2.82 -8.02
CA ASN A 24 0.45 -2.44 -8.67
C ASN A 24 0.33 -1.00 -9.17
N ALA A 25 1.33 -0.17 -8.89
CA ALA A 25 1.38 1.19 -9.40
C ALA A 25 2.82 1.67 -9.58
N LYS A 26 3.03 2.62 -10.49
CA LYS A 26 4.34 3.23 -10.74
C LYS A 26 4.52 4.46 -9.85
N VAL A 27 5.63 4.58 -9.15
CA VAL A 27 5.95 5.78 -8.38
C VAL A 27 6.32 6.92 -9.34
N VAL A 28 5.54 8.00 -9.31
CA VAL A 28 5.73 9.18 -10.17
C VAL A 28 6.18 10.42 -9.40
N GLY A 29 6.11 10.40 -8.07
CA GLY A 29 6.59 11.50 -7.23
C GLY A 29 6.82 11.09 -5.78
N ILE A 30 7.69 11.83 -5.09
CA ILE A 30 7.98 11.67 -3.66
C ILE A 30 7.67 13.00 -2.97
N LYS A 31 6.75 12.98 -2.00
CA LYS A 31 6.43 14.18 -1.20
C LYS A 31 7.40 14.28 -0.04
N ASP A 32 7.44 13.25 0.80
CA ASP A 32 8.27 13.11 2.01
C ASP A 32 8.90 11.72 2.08
N GLY A 33 9.63 11.41 3.15
CA GLY A 33 10.30 10.11 3.32
C GLY A 33 9.34 8.91 3.34
N ASP A 34 8.10 9.10 3.80
CA ASP A 34 7.05 8.08 3.94
C ASP A 34 5.89 8.28 2.95
N THR A 35 5.82 9.43 2.27
CA THR A 35 4.66 9.84 1.48
C THR A 35 5.04 9.93 0.00
N VAL A 36 4.39 9.12 -0.82
CA VAL A 36 4.70 8.96 -2.24
C VAL A 36 3.46 9.13 -3.11
N VAL A 37 3.68 9.44 -4.38
CA VAL A 37 2.64 9.58 -5.39
C VAL A 37 2.83 8.50 -6.42
N VAL A 38 1.78 7.70 -6.61
CA VAL A 38 1.76 6.58 -7.54
C VAL A 38 0.76 6.82 -8.66
N LEU A 39 1.03 6.18 -9.80
CA LEU A 39 0.19 6.16 -10.98
C LEU A 39 -0.21 4.72 -11.26
N ASP A 40 -1.51 4.43 -11.27
CA ASP A 40 -2.02 3.11 -11.61
C ASP A 40 -2.03 2.86 -13.13
N SER A 41 -2.46 1.68 -13.56
CA SER A 41 -2.57 1.31 -14.98
C SER A 41 -3.62 2.12 -15.76
N LEU A 42 -4.55 2.77 -15.06
CA LEU A 42 -5.60 3.61 -15.62
C LEU A 42 -5.19 5.10 -15.63
N ASN A 43 -3.93 5.40 -15.29
CA ASN A 43 -3.39 6.75 -15.11
C ASN A 43 -4.06 7.55 -13.98
N ASN A 44 -4.70 6.90 -13.01
CA ASN A 44 -5.13 7.58 -11.79
C ASN A 44 -3.93 7.79 -10.88
N GLN A 45 -3.82 9.01 -10.39
CA GLN A 45 -2.78 9.39 -9.46
C GLN A 45 -3.29 9.26 -8.02
N THR A 46 -2.55 8.55 -7.17
CA THR A 46 -2.91 8.38 -5.75
C THR A 46 -1.72 8.73 -4.88
N THR A 47 -1.95 9.47 -3.80
CA THR A 47 -0.93 9.69 -2.77
C THR A 47 -1.04 8.57 -1.74
N LEU A 48 0.06 7.85 -1.51
CA LEU A 48 0.18 6.79 -0.50
C LEU A 48 1.07 7.27 0.63
N ARG A 49 0.71 6.96 1.88
CA ARG A 49 1.57 7.13 3.06
C ARG A 49 1.97 5.76 3.61
N LEU A 50 3.22 5.61 4.02
CA LEU A 50 3.69 4.37 4.62
C LEU A 50 2.95 4.13 5.95
N ALA A 51 2.40 2.92 6.13
CA ALA A 51 1.79 2.56 7.40
C ALA A 51 2.89 2.43 8.46
N GLU A 52 2.60 2.88 9.69
CA GLU A 52 3.43 2.65 10.89
C GLU A 52 4.84 3.26 10.86
N VAL A 53 5.21 3.96 9.79
CA VAL A 53 6.49 4.65 9.64
C VAL A 53 6.21 6.13 9.48
N ASP A 54 6.80 6.94 10.35
CA ASP A 54 6.72 8.39 10.28
C ASP A 54 8.09 8.95 9.94
N CYS A 55 8.14 9.80 8.90
CA CYS A 55 9.37 10.43 8.46
C CYS A 55 9.34 11.93 8.77
N PRO A 56 10.50 12.54 9.05
CA PRO A 56 10.56 13.97 9.24
C PRO A 56 10.09 14.69 7.98
N GLU A 57 9.20 15.66 8.15
CA GLU A 57 8.73 16.50 7.06
C GLU A 57 9.87 17.37 6.51
N LYS A 58 9.71 17.91 5.30
CA LYS A 58 10.72 18.77 4.66
C LYS A 58 11.25 19.91 5.56
N SER A 59 10.41 20.47 6.43
CA SER A 59 10.74 21.56 7.36
C SER A 59 11.53 21.11 8.59
N GLN A 60 11.49 19.81 8.91
CA GLN A 60 12.16 19.24 10.06
C GLN A 60 13.61 18.86 9.75
N PRO A 61 14.48 18.77 10.77
CA PRO A 61 15.82 18.23 10.61
C PRO A 61 15.76 16.86 9.92
N PHE A 62 16.66 16.64 8.96
CA PHE A 62 16.76 15.41 8.16
C PHE A 62 15.62 15.14 7.17
N GLY A 63 14.58 15.96 7.07
CA GLY A 63 13.47 15.74 6.14
C GLY A 63 13.89 15.66 4.66
N THR A 64 14.82 16.52 4.25
CA THR A 64 15.38 16.48 2.88
C THR A 64 16.17 15.19 2.62
N LYS A 65 16.92 14.69 3.62
CA LYS A 65 17.67 13.44 3.50
C LYS A 65 16.75 12.23 3.44
N ALA A 66 15.70 12.20 4.26
CA ALA A 66 14.69 11.13 4.24
C ALA A 66 13.98 11.07 2.88
N LYS A 67 13.57 12.23 2.34
CA LYS A 67 13.01 12.31 0.99
C LYS A 67 13.96 11.79 -0.09
N GLN A 68 15.22 12.23 -0.06
CA GLN A 68 16.22 11.81 -1.04
C GLN A 68 16.42 10.29 -1.01
N PHE A 69 16.55 9.72 0.19
CA PHE A 69 16.67 8.27 0.38
C PHE A 69 15.51 7.53 -0.28
N THR A 70 14.27 7.94 -0.01
CA THR A 70 13.08 7.30 -0.61
C THR A 70 13.05 7.46 -2.13
N SER A 71 13.43 8.64 -2.64
CA SER A 71 13.55 8.88 -4.07
C SER A 71 14.54 7.93 -4.74
N ASP A 72 15.75 7.80 -4.19
CA ASP A 72 16.79 6.94 -4.75
C ASP A 72 16.36 5.46 -4.76
N GLN A 73 15.55 5.06 -3.77
CA GLN A 73 15.10 3.68 -3.64
C GLN A 73 13.95 3.32 -4.58
N ILE A 74 12.94 4.18 -4.75
CA ILE A 74 11.66 3.78 -5.39
C ILE A 74 11.16 4.70 -6.50
N TYR A 75 11.80 5.83 -6.77
CA TYR A 75 11.36 6.73 -7.84
C TYR A 75 11.35 6.04 -9.21
N LEU A 76 10.28 6.22 -9.98
CA LEU A 76 10.01 5.59 -11.29
C LEU A 76 9.93 4.06 -11.30
N LYS A 77 9.97 3.40 -10.14
CA LYS A 77 9.81 1.94 -10.03
C LYS A 77 8.33 1.58 -9.88
N THR A 78 7.98 0.39 -10.36
CA THR A 78 6.67 -0.22 -10.11
C THR A 78 6.69 -0.89 -8.76
N ILE A 79 5.74 -0.54 -7.91
CA ILE A 79 5.60 -1.05 -6.55
C ILE A 79 4.28 -1.79 -6.40
N LYS A 80 4.27 -2.72 -5.44
CA LYS A 80 3.05 -3.35 -4.95
C LYS A 80 2.67 -2.71 -3.62
N TYR A 81 1.39 -2.45 -3.42
CA TYR A 81 0.87 -1.95 -2.16
C TYR A 81 -0.48 -2.58 -1.82
N ILE A 82 -0.80 -2.51 -0.54
CA ILE A 82 -2.04 -2.99 0.04
C ILE A 82 -2.62 -1.83 0.83
N VAL A 83 -3.91 -1.57 0.64
CA VAL A 83 -4.62 -0.56 1.39
C VAL A 83 -5.08 -1.19 2.71
N THR A 84 -4.60 -0.67 3.84
CA THR A 84 -4.89 -1.20 5.18
C THR A 84 -6.07 -0.51 5.87
N ASP A 85 -6.34 0.76 5.56
CA ASP A 85 -7.45 1.58 6.06
C ASP A 85 -7.83 2.63 4.98
N THR A 86 -8.94 3.35 5.20
CA THR A 86 -9.47 4.46 4.36
C THR A 86 -8.45 5.60 4.12
N ILE A 87 -7.30 5.56 4.79
CA ILE A 87 -6.14 6.41 4.56
C ILE A 87 -5.12 5.57 3.78
N PHE A 88 -4.83 5.91 2.52
CA PHE A 88 -4.08 5.04 1.62
C PHE A 88 -2.70 4.62 2.15
N HIS A 89 -2.49 3.31 2.34
CA HIS A 89 -1.25 2.75 2.90
C HIS A 89 -0.32 2.13 1.86
N PHE A 90 0.99 2.35 2.03
CA PHE A 90 2.02 1.63 1.29
C PHE A 90 2.50 0.41 2.10
N LYS A 91 2.43 -0.81 1.51
CA LYS A 91 3.09 -2.01 2.04
C LYS A 91 3.92 -2.66 0.94
N ARG A 92 5.25 -2.53 1.04
CA ARG A 92 6.22 -3.07 0.08
C ARG A 92 6.21 -4.61 0.12
N LEU A 93 5.77 -5.26 -0.95
CA LEU A 93 5.94 -6.71 -1.17
C LEU A 93 7.20 -6.96 -2.03
N GLY A 94 8.37 -7.08 -1.40
CA GLY A 94 9.60 -7.50 -2.09
C GLY A 94 10.89 -7.14 -1.36
N LYS A 95 11.77 -8.13 -1.16
CA LYS A 95 13.08 -8.03 -0.48
C LYS A 95 14.14 -7.32 -1.33
N PHE A 96 14.90 -6.45 -0.63
CA PHE A 96 16.13 -5.71 -0.95
C PHE A 96 16.18 -4.94 -2.27
#